data_AF-A0A536T9M9-F1
#
_entry.id   AF-A0A536T9M9-F1
#
_cell.length_a   1.000
_cell.length_b   1.000
_cell.length_c   1.000
_cell.angle_alpha   90.00
_cell.angle_beta   90.00
_cell.angle_gamma   90.00
#
_symmetry.space_group_name_H-M   'P 1'
#
loop_
_entity.id
_entity.type
_entity.pdbx_description
1 polymer ?
#
loop_
_entity_poly.entity_id
_entity_poly.type
_entity_poly.pdbx_seq_one_letter_code
_entity_poly.pdbx_strand_id
1 'polypeptide(L)'
;MIPELGHFALILALLVAVTQGTLPLAGAALGESRLMALARPAARAQFLLVVVAFACLAASFIGNDFSVQNVATNSNSELPLHYRFAATWGSHEGSLLLWTLMLAGWTFAVSAFSRHLPAVLLARVIAVMGLVSVGFLAFLLFTSNPFERLIPAAPEGRDLNPLLQDPGMVIHPPMLYMGYVGFCVAFAFAIAALIGGRLDATWARWSRPWTTVAWAFLTVGIALGSGWAYYTLGWGGWWFWDPVENASFMPWLTGTALIHSLAVTEKRGAFKSWTVLLAIVAFSLSLLGTFLVRSGVLTSVHAFATDPTRGVFILAFLVIVIGGSLILFAYRAGKVGLGGAFGTVSRESMLLANNILLVVALASVMLGTLYPLFL
;
A
#
# COMPACT_ATOMS: atom_id res chain seq x y z
N MET A 1 17.32 8.46 23.38
CA MET A 1 16.73 9.71 22.83
C MET A 1 16.32 9.59 21.37
N ILE A 2 17.11 8.95 20.48
CA ILE A 2 16.73 8.78 19.07
C ILE A 2 15.43 7.97 18.93
N PRO A 3 15.23 6.83 19.62
CA PRO A 3 13.99 6.06 19.51
C PRO A 3 12.76 6.83 19.99
N GLU A 4 12.91 7.63 21.07
CA GLU A 4 11.83 8.45 21.62
C GLU A 4 11.41 9.56 20.64
N LEU A 5 12.36 10.17 19.93
CA LEU A 5 12.07 11.13 18.86
C LEU A 5 11.32 10.48 17.70
N GLY A 6 11.74 9.27 17.29
CA GLY A 6 11.05 8.51 16.24
C GLY A 6 9.62 8.15 16.62
N HIS A 7 9.41 7.69 17.86
CA HIS A 7 8.08 7.37 18.38
C HIS A 7 7.19 8.62 18.47
N PHE A 8 7.72 9.73 18.99
CA PHE A 8 7.00 11.00 19.04
C PHE A 8 6.65 11.52 17.65
N ALA A 9 7.55 11.38 16.67
CA ALA A 9 7.26 11.73 15.29
C ALA A 9 6.11 10.92 14.69
N LEU A 10 5.96 9.63 15.03
CA LEU A 10 4.81 8.82 14.62
C LEU A 10 3.50 9.30 15.26
N ILE A 11 3.52 9.68 16.54
CA ILE A 11 2.34 10.25 17.22
C ILE A 11 1.91 11.54 16.51
N LEU A 12 2.85 12.45 16.24
CA LEU A 12 2.55 13.67 15.49
C LEU A 12 2.07 13.35 14.07
N ALA A 13 2.67 12.36 13.40
CA ALA A 13 2.24 11.95 12.07
C ALA A 13 0.79 11.46 12.09
N LEU A 14 0.37 10.70 13.11
CA LEU A 14 -1.01 10.25 13.27
C LEU A 14 -1.97 11.44 13.44
N LEU A 15 -1.62 12.41 14.30
CA LEU A 15 -2.44 13.62 14.48
C LEU A 15 -2.58 14.39 13.16
N VAL A 16 -1.48 14.55 12.42
CA VAL A 16 -1.51 15.19 11.10
C VAL A 16 -2.32 14.34 10.11
N ALA A 17 -2.23 13.01 10.12
CA ALA A 17 -3.01 12.12 9.27
C ALA A 17 -4.52 12.27 9.52
N VAL A 18 -4.94 12.41 10.79
CA VAL A 18 -6.34 12.68 11.15
C VAL A 18 -6.78 14.03 10.58
N THR A 19 -5.98 15.09 10.73
CA THR A 19 -6.30 16.39 10.12
C THR A 19 -6.35 16.32 8.60
N GLN A 20 -5.41 15.60 7.97
CA GLN A 20 -5.33 15.38 6.54
C GLN A 20 -6.57 14.63 6.03
N GLY A 21 -7.00 13.60 6.75
CA GLY A 21 -8.10 12.72 6.36
C GLY A 21 -9.50 13.31 6.56
N THR A 22 -9.65 14.23 7.51
CA THR A 22 -10.96 14.75 7.92
C THR A 22 -11.23 16.17 7.44
N LEU A 23 -10.31 17.12 7.66
CA LEU A 23 -10.58 18.53 7.41
C LEU A 23 -10.73 18.88 5.93
N PRO A 24 -9.84 18.42 5.01
CA PRO A 24 -10.05 18.67 3.58
C PRO A 24 -11.30 18.00 3.03
N LEU A 25 -11.68 16.84 3.58
CA LEU A 25 -12.92 16.15 3.19
C LEU A 25 -14.16 16.93 3.63
N ALA A 26 -14.18 17.42 4.87
CA ALA A 26 -15.22 18.31 5.37
C ALA A 26 -15.28 19.61 4.57
N GLY A 27 -14.13 20.23 4.27
CA GLY A 27 -14.04 21.41 3.40
C GLY A 27 -14.65 21.17 2.03
N ALA A 28 -14.35 20.04 1.41
CA ALA A 28 -14.92 19.65 0.11
C ALA A 28 -16.42 19.33 0.15
N ALA A 29 -16.97 18.98 1.32
CA ALA A 29 -18.41 18.75 1.51
C ALA A 29 -19.16 20.06 1.78
N LEU A 30 -18.55 20.97 2.55
CA LEU A 30 -19.13 22.26 2.94
C LEU A 30 -18.87 23.39 1.93
N GLY A 31 -17.98 23.18 0.95
CA GLY A 31 -17.53 24.23 0.03
C GLY A 31 -16.54 25.21 0.67
N GLU A 32 -15.94 24.86 1.80
CA GLU A 32 -15.04 25.74 2.56
C GLU A 32 -13.59 25.64 2.04
N SER A 33 -13.14 26.71 1.40
CA SER A 33 -11.82 26.79 0.75
C SER A 33 -10.64 26.65 1.72
N ARG A 34 -10.75 27.18 2.94
CA ARG A 34 -9.68 27.14 3.95
C ARG A 34 -9.41 25.72 4.42
N LEU A 35 -10.46 24.95 4.66
CA LEU A 35 -10.36 23.54 5.07
C LEU A 35 -9.77 22.68 3.95
N MET A 36 -10.17 22.92 2.68
CA MET A 36 -9.56 22.23 1.53
C MET A 36 -8.08 22.56 1.37
N ALA A 37 -7.66 23.80 1.67
CA ALA A 37 -6.28 24.24 1.55
C ALA A 37 -5.32 23.50 2.50
N LEU A 38 -5.83 22.90 3.59
CA LEU A 38 -5.03 22.10 4.53
C LEU A 38 -4.51 20.79 3.94
N ALA A 39 -5.07 20.31 2.82
CA ALA A 39 -4.68 19.04 2.21
C ALA A 39 -3.18 18.96 1.90
N ARG A 40 -2.63 19.97 1.19
CA ARG A 40 -1.22 19.93 0.77
C ARG A 40 -0.25 20.08 1.94
N PRO A 41 -0.40 21.08 2.85
CA PRO A 41 0.49 21.19 4.00
C PRO A 41 0.45 19.95 4.89
N ALA A 42 -0.73 19.38 5.17
CA ALA A 42 -0.85 18.19 6.01
C ALA A 42 -0.16 16.98 5.38
N ALA A 43 -0.34 16.75 4.07
CA ALA A 43 0.38 15.69 3.34
C ALA A 43 1.89 15.81 3.44
N ARG A 44 2.42 17.03 3.32
CA ARG A 44 3.87 17.28 3.38
C ARG A 44 4.40 17.14 4.80
N ALA A 45 3.69 17.67 5.79
CA ALA A 45 4.06 17.56 7.20
C ALA A 45 4.07 16.09 7.65
N GLN A 46 3.03 15.32 7.31
CA GLN A 46 2.98 13.89 7.61
C GLN A 46 4.16 13.15 6.98
N PHE A 47 4.47 13.40 5.70
CA PHE A 47 5.60 12.77 5.04
C PHE A 47 6.93 13.06 5.75
N LEU A 48 7.18 14.32 6.12
CA LEU A 48 8.39 14.68 6.86
C LEU A 48 8.46 13.98 8.22
N LEU A 49 7.35 13.91 8.96
CA LEU A 49 7.29 13.23 10.25
C LEU A 49 7.57 11.72 10.13
N VAL A 50 7.00 11.06 9.12
CA VAL A 50 7.25 9.63 8.86
C VAL A 50 8.69 9.40 8.39
N VAL A 51 9.27 10.30 7.59
CA VAL A 51 10.70 10.26 7.23
C VAL A 51 11.58 10.37 8.47
N VAL A 52 11.27 11.29 9.39
CA VAL A 52 12.01 11.43 10.67
C VAL A 52 11.90 10.15 11.49
N ALA A 53 10.71 9.56 11.62
CA ALA A 53 10.55 8.28 12.30
C ALA A 53 11.40 7.18 11.65
N PHE A 54 11.28 6.99 10.34
CA PHE A 54 12.08 5.99 9.62
C PHE A 54 13.58 6.21 9.79
N ALA A 55 14.07 7.45 9.70
CA ALA A 55 15.46 7.80 9.93
C ALA A 55 15.93 7.50 11.36
N CYS A 56 15.08 7.72 12.37
CA CYS A 56 15.40 7.37 13.75
C CYS A 56 15.51 5.85 13.93
N LEU A 57 14.62 5.06 13.31
CA LEU A 57 14.70 3.60 13.36
C LEU A 57 15.97 3.09 12.66
N ALA A 58 16.25 3.60 11.45
CA ALA A 58 17.46 3.26 10.70
C ALA A 58 18.73 3.62 11.48
N ALA A 59 18.77 4.80 12.12
CA ALA A 59 19.87 5.20 12.98
C ALA A 59 20.02 4.28 14.20
N SER A 60 18.92 3.75 14.75
CA SER A 60 18.95 2.80 15.86
C SER A 60 19.56 1.46 15.44
N PHE A 61 19.21 0.94 14.25
CA PHE A 61 19.84 -0.26 13.68
C PHE A 61 21.32 -0.04 13.35
N ILE A 62 21.66 1.07 12.67
CA ILE A 62 23.04 1.47 12.34
C ILE A 62 23.88 1.82 13.58
N GLY A 63 23.22 2.15 14.70
CA GLY A 63 23.86 2.41 15.99
C GLY A 63 23.96 1.20 16.91
N ASN A 64 23.32 0.06 16.57
CA ASN A 64 23.19 -1.10 17.47
C ASN A 64 22.53 -0.72 18.79
N ASP A 65 21.48 0.10 18.74
CA ASP A 65 20.74 0.47 19.93
C ASP A 65 19.85 -0.70 20.40
N PHE A 66 20.47 -1.67 21.10
CA PHE A 66 19.82 -2.86 21.64
C PHE A 66 18.89 -2.58 22.83
N SER A 67 18.70 -1.31 23.19
CA SER A 67 17.60 -0.88 24.05
C SER A 67 16.27 -0.73 23.31
N VAL A 68 16.26 -0.85 21.97
CA VAL A 68 15.04 -1.01 21.16
C VAL A 68 14.81 -2.49 20.89
N GLN A 69 13.66 -3.03 21.29
CA GLN A 69 13.35 -4.46 21.15
C GLN A 69 13.47 -4.94 19.70
N ASN A 70 12.99 -4.14 18.75
CA ASN A 70 13.05 -4.45 17.33
C ASN A 70 14.49 -4.57 16.82
N VAL A 71 15.39 -3.68 17.27
CA VAL A 71 16.82 -3.72 16.91
C VAL A 71 17.49 -4.93 17.55
N ALA A 72 17.28 -5.15 18.85
CA ALA A 72 17.84 -6.27 19.58
C ALA A 72 17.39 -7.64 19.05
N THR A 73 16.24 -7.72 18.38
CA THR A 73 15.72 -8.99 17.84
C THR A 73 16.18 -9.27 16.41
N ASN A 74 16.61 -8.25 15.64
CA ASN A 74 16.82 -8.37 14.19
C ASN A 74 18.17 -7.82 13.70
N SER A 75 19.15 -7.62 14.60
CA SER A 75 20.48 -7.11 14.27
C SER A 75 21.45 -7.38 15.40
N ASN A 76 22.73 -7.57 15.08
CA ASN A 76 23.84 -7.69 16.03
C ASN A 76 25.01 -6.78 15.65
N SER A 77 26.02 -6.71 16.51
CA SER A 77 27.17 -5.83 16.33
C SER A 77 28.13 -6.20 15.20
N GLU A 78 28.16 -7.48 14.81
CA GLU A 78 29.00 -8.01 13.74
C GLU A 78 28.33 -7.94 12.35
N LEU A 79 27.02 -7.69 12.30
CA LEU A 79 26.24 -7.65 11.06
C LEU A 79 26.76 -6.50 10.16
N PRO A 80 27.05 -6.76 8.87
CA PRO A 80 27.49 -5.71 7.95
C PRO A 80 26.54 -4.52 7.89
N LEU A 81 27.10 -3.30 7.78
CA LEU A 81 26.34 -2.04 7.87
C LEU A 81 25.14 -1.96 6.92
N HIS A 82 25.27 -2.48 5.69
CA HIS A 82 24.18 -2.47 4.71
C HIS A 82 23.02 -3.38 5.11
N TYR A 83 23.29 -4.52 5.77
CA TYR A 83 22.25 -5.39 6.32
C TYR A 83 21.65 -4.83 7.61
N ARG A 84 22.44 -4.10 8.41
CA ARG A 84 21.89 -3.33 9.54
C ARG A 84 20.92 -2.26 9.06
N PHE A 85 21.25 -1.53 7.99
CA PHE A 85 20.29 -0.61 7.38
C PHE A 85 19.07 -1.34 6.82
N ALA A 86 19.25 -2.45 6.10
CA ALA A 86 18.13 -3.23 5.55
C ALA A 86 17.24 -3.88 6.63
N ALA A 87 17.80 -4.19 7.79
CA ALA A 87 17.06 -4.70 8.95
C ALA A 87 15.97 -3.70 9.43
N THR A 88 16.10 -2.41 9.10
CA THR A 88 15.06 -1.39 9.32
C THR A 88 13.70 -1.80 8.73
N TRP A 89 13.68 -2.63 7.68
CA TRP A 89 12.45 -3.20 7.10
C TRP A 89 12.41 -4.73 7.09
N GLY A 90 13.33 -5.39 7.80
CA GLY A 90 13.39 -6.85 7.93
C GLY A 90 12.36 -7.44 8.89
N SER A 91 11.93 -6.66 9.87
CA SER A 91 10.93 -7.08 10.84
C SER A 91 9.50 -6.71 10.45
N HIS A 92 8.53 -7.19 11.22
CA HIS A 92 7.12 -6.83 11.04
C HIS A 92 6.93 -5.31 11.18
N GLU A 93 7.38 -4.74 12.31
CA GLU A 93 7.26 -3.33 12.65
C GLU A 93 8.00 -2.44 11.64
N GLY A 94 9.22 -2.85 11.29
CA GLY A 94 10.06 -2.13 10.34
C GLY A 94 9.45 -2.09 8.93
N SER A 95 8.97 -3.22 8.45
CA SER A 95 8.34 -3.31 7.12
C SER A 95 7.05 -2.50 7.02
N LEU A 96 6.26 -2.40 8.09
CA LEU A 96 5.06 -1.56 8.14
C LEU A 96 5.39 -0.07 8.22
N LEU A 97 6.49 0.29 8.87
CA LEU A 97 7.00 1.65 8.83
C LEU A 97 7.47 2.02 7.41
N LEU A 98 8.14 1.10 6.70
CA LEU A 98 8.48 1.27 5.28
C LEU A 98 7.21 1.41 4.41
N TRP A 99 6.21 0.56 4.63
CA TRP A 99 4.92 0.64 3.94
C TRP A 99 4.28 2.02 4.15
N THR A 100 4.26 2.50 5.39
CA THR A 100 3.70 3.81 5.77
C THR A 100 4.51 4.96 5.16
N LEU A 101 5.83 4.83 5.11
CA LEU A 101 6.71 5.77 4.41
C LEU A 101 6.38 5.85 2.92
N MET A 102 6.13 4.72 2.25
CA MET A 102 5.72 4.70 0.84
C MET A 102 4.35 5.36 0.66
N LEU A 103 3.38 5.12 1.55
CA LEU A 103 2.07 5.77 1.48
C LEU A 103 2.19 7.30 1.64
N ALA A 104 2.96 7.74 2.62
CA ALA A 104 3.20 9.16 2.85
C ALA A 104 3.97 9.79 1.67
N GLY A 105 4.91 9.06 1.07
CA GLY A 105 5.64 9.46 -0.14
C GLY A 105 4.75 9.63 -1.35
N TRP A 106 3.84 8.68 -1.60
CA TRP A 106 2.82 8.80 -2.65
C TRP A 106 1.87 9.98 -2.40
N THR A 107 1.44 10.18 -1.15
CA THR A 107 0.59 11.32 -0.77
C THR A 107 1.31 12.64 -0.99
N PHE A 108 2.60 12.72 -0.61
CA PHE A 108 3.46 13.87 -0.86
C PHE A 108 3.57 14.14 -2.37
N ALA A 109 3.83 13.11 -3.18
CA ALA A 109 3.93 13.22 -4.62
C ALA A 109 2.63 13.78 -5.24
N VAL A 110 1.46 13.27 -4.84
CA VAL A 110 0.16 13.83 -5.26
C VAL A 110 0.04 15.31 -4.86
N SER A 111 0.44 15.66 -3.64
CA SER A 111 0.42 17.06 -3.17
C SER A 111 1.33 18.01 -3.97
N ALA A 112 2.39 17.48 -4.58
CA ALA A 112 3.42 18.25 -5.28
C ALA A 112 3.16 18.35 -6.79
N PHE A 113 2.75 17.24 -7.41
CA PHE A 113 2.65 17.08 -8.86
C PHE A 113 1.22 17.22 -9.41
N SER A 114 0.18 17.24 -8.57
CA SER A 114 -1.21 17.40 -9.01
C SER A 114 -1.73 18.84 -8.97
N ARG A 115 -0.92 19.81 -9.43
CA ARG A 115 -1.23 21.25 -9.34
C ARG A 115 -2.44 21.68 -10.17
N HIS A 116 -2.72 20.97 -11.26
CA HIS A 116 -3.80 21.26 -12.20
C HIS A 116 -5.15 20.63 -11.82
N LEU A 117 -5.22 19.89 -10.71
CA LEU A 117 -6.48 19.32 -10.25
C LEU A 117 -7.39 20.41 -9.65
N PRO A 118 -8.72 20.32 -9.88
CA PRO A 118 -9.68 21.11 -9.13
C PRO A 118 -9.49 20.91 -7.63
N ALA A 119 -9.56 22.00 -6.85
CA ALA A 119 -9.27 21.99 -5.42
C ALA A 119 -10.11 20.96 -4.64
N VAL A 120 -11.39 20.83 -4.99
CA VAL A 120 -12.32 19.86 -4.38
C VAL A 120 -11.87 18.42 -4.61
N LEU A 121 -11.44 18.08 -5.83
CA LEU A 121 -10.99 16.73 -6.15
C LEU A 121 -9.67 16.42 -5.43
N LEU A 122 -8.71 17.34 -5.49
CA LEU A 122 -7.42 17.17 -4.81
C LEU A 122 -7.58 17.02 -3.29
N ALA A 123 -8.43 17.85 -2.67
CA ALA A 123 -8.73 17.76 -1.25
C ALA A 123 -9.29 16.39 -0.86
N ARG A 124 -10.24 15.86 -1.64
CA ARG A 124 -10.79 14.52 -1.42
C ARG A 124 -9.76 13.40 -1.61
N VAL A 125 -8.94 13.46 -2.66
CA VAL A 125 -7.91 12.45 -2.92
C VAL A 125 -6.91 12.39 -1.76
N ILE A 126 -6.35 13.53 -1.35
CA ILE A 126 -5.40 13.59 -0.24
C ILE A 126 -6.05 13.17 1.08
N ALA A 127 -7.33 13.52 1.28
CA ALA A 127 -8.07 13.09 2.47
C ALA A 127 -8.28 11.58 2.52
N VAL A 128 -8.67 10.94 1.42
CA VAL A 128 -8.82 9.48 1.38
C VAL A 128 -7.48 8.78 1.67
N MET A 129 -6.37 9.26 1.08
CA MET A 129 -5.04 8.75 1.42
C MET A 129 -4.67 9.00 2.89
N GLY A 130 -5.12 10.12 3.47
CA GLY A 130 -4.97 10.44 4.89
C GLY A 130 -5.71 9.47 5.80
N LEU A 131 -6.96 9.13 5.46
CA LEU A 131 -7.75 8.14 6.22
C LEU A 131 -7.12 6.75 6.18
N VAL A 132 -6.56 6.34 5.03
CA VAL A 132 -5.78 5.09 4.94
C VAL A 132 -4.54 5.19 5.85
N SER A 133 -3.84 6.32 5.82
CA SER A 133 -2.65 6.55 6.64
C SER A 133 -2.93 6.53 8.15
N VAL A 134 -4.08 7.07 8.59
CA VAL A 134 -4.55 6.96 9.98
C VAL A 134 -4.59 5.49 10.42
N GLY A 135 -5.10 4.59 9.59
CA GLY A 135 -5.15 3.16 9.91
C GLY A 135 -3.77 2.55 10.14
N PHE A 136 -2.82 2.81 9.24
CA PHE A 136 -1.45 2.28 9.36
C PHE A 136 -0.65 2.92 10.50
N LEU A 137 -0.78 4.22 10.72
CA LEU A 137 -0.13 4.90 11.83
C LEU A 137 -0.70 4.46 13.17
N ALA A 138 -2.01 4.26 13.27
CA ALA A 138 -2.64 3.68 14.46
C ALA A 138 -2.15 2.23 14.69
N PHE A 139 -2.04 1.43 13.62
CA PHE A 139 -1.51 0.08 13.72
C PHE A 139 -0.08 0.05 14.26
N LEU A 140 0.80 0.91 13.71
CA LEU A 140 2.16 1.06 14.19
C LEU A 140 2.21 1.48 15.66
N LEU A 141 1.42 2.46 16.07
CA LEU A 141 1.50 2.99 17.44
C LEU A 141 0.90 2.04 18.50
N PHE A 142 -0.19 1.35 18.19
CA PHE A 142 -0.93 0.57 19.18
C PHE A 142 -0.66 -0.93 19.16
N THR A 143 -0.14 -1.45 18.05
CA THR A 143 -0.08 -2.90 17.84
C THR A 143 1.28 -3.38 17.34
N SER A 144 2.02 -2.53 16.63
CA SER A 144 3.28 -2.91 15.98
C SER A 144 4.33 -1.80 16.09
N ASN A 145 4.63 -1.37 17.31
CA ASN A 145 5.50 -0.21 17.57
C ASN A 145 6.97 -0.52 17.28
N PRO A 146 7.61 0.11 16.26
CA PRO A 146 9.01 -0.17 15.94
C PRO A 146 10.01 0.38 16.97
N PHE A 147 9.55 1.23 17.90
CA PHE A 147 10.37 1.88 18.92
C PHE A 147 10.16 1.31 20.33
N GLU A 148 9.52 0.14 20.44
CA GLU A 148 9.29 -0.52 21.73
C GLU A 148 10.61 -0.70 22.48
N ARG A 149 10.63 -0.31 23.76
CA ARG A 149 11.86 -0.23 24.56
C ARG A 149 12.06 -1.54 25.32
N LEU A 150 13.32 -1.99 25.36
CA LEU A 150 13.74 -3.13 26.15
C LEU A 150 14.49 -2.62 27.38
N ILE A 151 13.94 -2.89 28.57
CA ILE A 151 14.49 -2.45 29.86
C ILE A 151 14.65 -3.68 30.79
N PRO A 152 15.88 -4.08 31.17
CA PRO A 152 17.17 -3.51 30.75
C PRO A 152 17.45 -3.79 29.27
N ALA A 153 18.29 -2.95 28.65
CA ALA A 153 18.74 -3.15 27.28
C ALA A 153 19.47 -4.50 27.13
N ALA A 154 19.32 -5.15 25.98
CA ALA A 154 20.09 -6.36 25.71
C ALA A 154 21.59 -6.02 25.56
N PRO A 155 22.52 -6.80 26.14
CA PRO A 155 23.95 -6.57 25.96
C PRO A 155 24.41 -6.73 24.50
N GLU A 156 23.75 -7.60 23.75
CA GLU A 156 23.99 -7.87 22.33
C GLU A 156 22.65 -8.26 21.68
N GLY A 157 22.51 -7.95 20.39
CA GLY A 157 21.33 -8.30 19.63
C GLY A 157 21.40 -9.72 19.03
N ARG A 158 20.25 -10.21 18.60
CA ARG A 158 20.13 -11.46 17.82
C ARG A 158 20.48 -11.17 16.37
N ASP A 159 20.65 -12.19 15.56
CA ASP A 159 20.95 -11.98 14.15
C ASP A 159 19.72 -11.58 13.32
N LEU A 160 19.95 -10.90 12.19
CA LEU A 160 18.97 -10.83 11.13
C LEU A 160 18.80 -12.24 10.55
N ASN A 161 17.57 -12.64 10.21
CA ASN A 161 17.33 -13.94 9.59
C ASN A 161 18.32 -14.16 8.44
N PRO A 162 19.10 -15.28 8.43
CA PRO A 162 20.15 -15.50 7.44
C PRO A 162 19.67 -15.40 5.98
N LEU A 163 18.42 -15.76 5.71
CA LEU A 163 17.82 -15.63 4.37
C LEU A 163 17.67 -14.18 3.93
N LEU A 164 17.56 -13.23 4.86
CA LEU A 164 17.43 -11.81 4.61
C LEU A 164 18.79 -11.09 4.48
N GLN A 165 19.90 -11.76 4.75
CA GLN A 165 21.25 -11.23 4.55
C GLN A 165 21.69 -11.37 3.09
N ASP A 166 20.89 -10.79 2.18
CA ASP A 166 21.07 -10.89 0.74
C ASP A 166 20.81 -9.53 0.06
N PRO A 167 21.52 -9.17 -1.03
CA PRO A 167 21.26 -7.92 -1.77
C PRO A 167 19.81 -7.77 -2.24
N GLY A 168 19.12 -8.88 -2.53
CA GLY A 168 17.70 -8.92 -2.84
C GLY A 168 16.85 -8.27 -1.76
N MET A 169 17.11 -8.57 -0.48
CA MET A 169 16.40 -7.96 0.66
C MET A 169 16.55 -6.43 0.71
N VAL A 170 17.68 -5.90 0.23
CA VAL A 170 17.95 -4.46 0.24
C VAL A 170 17.08 -3.73 -0.80
N ILE A 171 16.83 -4.35 -1.95
CA ILE A 171 16.26 -3.68 -3.13
C ILE A 171 14.81 -4.08 -3.37
N HIS A 172 14.48 -5.36 -3.23
CA HIS A 172 13.17 -5.91 -3.59
C HIS A 172 12.02 -5.30 -2.75
N PRO A 173 12.04 -5.31 -1.41
CA PRO A 173 10.91 -4.82 -0.61
C PRO A 173 10.57 -3.33 -0.86
N PRO A 174 11.54 -2.39 -0.95
CA PRO A 174 11.24 -1.02 -1.33
C PRO A 174 10.57 -0.89 -2.70
N MET A 175 11.03 -1.63 -3.71
CA MET A 175 10.43 -1.62 -5.05
C MET A 175 9.02 -2.22 -5.06
N LEU A 176 8.84 -3.34 -4.36
CA LEU A 176 7.55 -4.00 -4.21
C LEU A 176 6.54 -3.07 -3.52
N TYR A 177 6.89 -2.47 -2.38
CA TYR A 177 6.01 -1.56 -1.65
C TYR A 177 5.75 -0.26 -2.39
N MET A 178 6.72 0.27 -3.16
CA MET A 178 6.45 1.41 -4.03
C MET A 178 5.32 1.11 -5.02
N GLY A 179 5.25 -0.11 -5.56
CA GLY A 179 4.16 -0.55 -6.42
C GLY A 179 2.85 -0.87 -5.68
N TYR A 180 2.92 -1.72 -4.65
CA TYR A 180 1.78 -2.13 -3.81
C TYR A 180 0.99 -0.93 -3.29
N VAL A 181 1.72 -0.02 -2.63
CA VAL A 181 1.13 1.13 -1.97
C VAL A 181 0.71 2.18 -2.99
N GLY A 182 1.36 2.22 -4.15
CA GLY A 182 1.04 3.15 -5.23
C GLY A 182 -0.39 3.01 -5.77
N PHE A 183 -0.97 1.80 -5.75
CA PHE A 183 -2.39 1.63 -6.11
C PHE A 183 -3.36 2.37 -5.17
N CYS A 184 -2.93 2.78 -3.98
CA CYS A 184 -3.71 3.66 -3.10
C CYS A 184 -4.06 4.98 -3.78
N VAL A 185 -3.20 5.50 -4.66
CA VAL A 185 -3.47 6.74 -5.41
C VAL A 185 -4.66 6.54 -6.35
N ALA A 186 -4.66 5.46 -7.14
CA ALA A 186 -5.75 5.13 -8.05
C ALA A 186 -7.07 4.90 -7.30
N PHE A 187 -7.00 4.18 -6.17
CA PHE A 187 -8.10 4.01 -5.23
C PHE A 187 -8.64 5.36 -4.73
N ALA A 188 -7.77 6.25 -4.24
CA ALA A 188 -8.17 7.55 -3.72
C ALA A 188 -8.85 8.44 -4.77
N PHE A 189 -8.39 8.41 -6.03
CA PHE A 189 -9.08 9.06 -7.14
C PHE A 189 -10.48 8.48 -7.38
N ALA A 190 -10.62 7.15 -7.36
CA ALA A 190 -11.90 6.48 -7.54
C ALA A 190 -12.89 6.84 -6.42
N ILE A 191 -12.46 6.78 -5.16
CA ILE A 191 -13.28 7.16 -4.00
C ILE A 191 -13.64 8.65 -4.04
N ALA A 192 -12.68 9.53 -4.34
CA ALA A 192 -12.94 10.97 -4.44
C ALA A 192 -13.97 11.30 -5.54
N ALA A 193 -13.92 10.60 -6.67
CA ALA A 193 -14.88 10.76 -7.76
C ALA A 193 -16.28 10.23 -7.37
N LEU A 194 -16.36 9.09 -6.67
CA LEU A 194 -17.60 8.54 -6.12
C LEU A 194 -18.26 9.48 -5.11
N ILE A 195 -17.49 10.01 -4.15
CA ILE A 195 -17.96 11.00 -3.16
C ILE A 195 -18.49 12.24 -3.89
N GLY A 196 -17.78 12.70 -4.92
CA GLY A 196 -18.18 13.85 -5.72
C GLY A 196 -19.34 13.64 -6.67
N GLY A 197 -19.73 12.39 -6.92
CA GLY A 197 -20.79 12.05 -7.88
C GLY A 197 -20.46 12.42 -9.33
N ARG A 198 -19.20 12.73 -9.65
CA ARG A 198 -18.74 13.08 -11.00
C ARG A 198 -17.72 12.05 -11.48
N LEU A 199 -18.21 11.02 -12.16
CA LEU A 199 -17.40 9.98 -12.80
C LEU A 199 -17.29 10.28 -14.30
N ASP A 200 -16.63 11.38 -14.63
CA ASP A 200 -16.31 11.77 -15.99
C ASP A 200 -14.99 11.13 -16.46
N ALA A 201 -14.60 11.32 -17.72
CA ALA A 201 -13.31 10.83 -18.22
C ALA A 201 -12.11 11.53 -17.55
N THR A 202 -12.35 12.65 -16.87
CA THR A 202 -11.32 13.51 -16.28
C THR A 202 -10.58 12.79 -15.16
N TRP A 203 -11.27 12.11 -14.24
CA TRP A 203 -10.59 11.38 -13.16
C TRP A 203 -9.72 10.22 -13.70
N ALA A 204 -10.19 9.54 -14.76
CA ALA A 204 -9.44 8.45 -15.39
C ALA A 204 -8.11 8.95 -15.98
N ARG A 205 -8.15 10.09 -16.69
CA ARG A 205 -6.94 10.76 -17.21
C ARG A 205 -5.95 11.10 -16.11
N TRP A 206 -6.43 11.63 -14.98
CA TRP A 206 -5.56 12.00 -13.87
C TRP A 206 -4.99 10.79 -13.13
N SER A 207 -5.75 9.71 -12.99
CA SER A 207 -5.35 8.48 -12.29
C SER A 207 -4.36 7.64 -13.10
N ARG A 208 -4.49 7.60 -14.43
CA ARG A 208 -3.70 6.76 -15.33
C ARG A 208 -2.18 6.81 -15.13
N PRO A 209 -1.50 7.98 -15.12
CA PRO A 209 -0.05 8.02 -14.92
C PRO A 209 0.38 7.43 -13.57
N TRP A 210 -0.38 7.69 -12.49
CA TRP A 210 -0.09 7.13 -11.16
C TRP A 210 -0.20 5.61 -11.15
N THR A 211 -1.29 5.07 -11.73
CA THR A 211 -1.49 3.63 -11.86
C THR A 211 -0.38 2.96 -12.67
N THR A 212 0.06 3.58 -13.77
CA THR A 212 1.15 3.03 -14.59
C THR A 212 2.48 2.99 -13.83
N VAL A 213 2.81 4.05 -13.08
CA VAL A 213 4.05 4.06 -12.29
C VAL A 213 3.98 3.02 -11.16
N ALA A 214 2.86 2.93 -10.43
CA ALA A 214 2.66 1.91 -9.40
C ALA A 214 2.80 0.49 -9.97
N TRP A 215 2.15 0.20 -11.10
CA TRP A 215 2.26 -1.08 -11.79
C TRP A 215 3.69 -1.39 -12.27
N ALA A 216 4.42 -0.38 -12.76
CA ALA A 216 5.81 -0.57 -13.19
C ALA A 216 6.72 -0.95 -12.00
N PHE A 217 6.60 -0.24 -10.87
CA PHE A 217 7.33 -0.61 -9.65
C PHE A 217 6.94 -1.99 -9.14
N LEU A 218 5.65 -2.35 -9.17
CA LEU A 218 5.21 -3.69 -8.78
C LEU A 218 5.80 -4.76 -9.70
N THR A 219 5.85 -4.52 -11.00
CA THR A 219 6.46 -5.42 -11.99
C THR A 219 7.95 -5.65 -11.68
N VAL A 220 8.70 -4.57 -11.42
CA VAL A 220 10.12 -4.67 -11.06
C VAL A 220 10.29 -5.36 -9.71
N GLY A 221 9.46 -5.03 -8.72
CA GLY A 221 9.44 -5.68 -7.41
C GLY A 221 9.26 -7.18 -7.54
N ILE A 222 8.22 -7.62 -8.26
CA ILE A 222 7.96 -9.05 -8.50
C ILE A 222 9.14 -9.72 -9.20
N ALA A 223 9.69 -9.12 -10.26
CA ALA A 223 10.82 -9.70 -10.99
C ALA A 223 12.07 -9.87 -10.11
N LEU A 224 12.39 -8.87 -9.27
CA LEU A 224 13.49 -8.95 -8.31
C LEU A 224 13.25 -10.03 -7.25
N GLY A 225 12.01 -10.14 -6.76
CA GLY A 225 11.62 -11.13 -5.75
C GLY A 225 11.71 -12.55 -6.29
N SER A 226 11.17 -12.78 -7.49
CA SER A 226 11.28 -14.07 -8.20
C SER A 226 12.72 -14.48 -8.45
N GLY A 227 13.59 -13.54 -8.85
CA GLY A 227 15.02 -13.81 -9.02
C GLY A 227 15.69 -14.21 -7.71
N TRP A 228 15.40 -13.49 -6.62
CA TRP A 228 15.93 -13.78 -5.29
C TRP A 228 15.46 -15.13 -4.76
N ALA A 229 14.16 -15.43 -4.84
CA ALA A 229 13.59 -16.71 -4.44
C ALA A 229 14.20 -17.88 -5.22
N TYR A 230 14.42 -17.70 -6.54
CA TYR A 230 14.95 -18.75 -7.41
C TYR A 230 16.31 -19.30 -6.94
N TYR A 231 17.28 -18.43 -6.64
CA TYR A 231 18.60 -18.89 -6.20
C TYR A 231 18.66 -19.22 -4.71
N THR A 232 17.81 -18.58 -3.88
CA THR A 232 17.83 -18.79 -2.42
C THR A 232 17.12 -20.08 -2.01
N LEU A 233 16.02 -20.43 -2.69
CA LEU A 233 15.18 -21.59 -2.35
C LEU A 233 15.46 -22.83 -3.20
N GLY A 234 16.64 -22.91 -3.85
CA GLY A 234 17.13 -24.15 -4.46
C GLY A 234 16.71 -24.41 -5.90
N TRP A 235 16.60 -23.37 -6.74
CA TRP A 235 16.43 -23.48 -8.20
C TRP A 235 15.15 -24.21 -8.66
N GLY A 236 14.15 -24.34 -7.78
CA GLY A 236 12.90 -25.06 -8.02
C GLY A 236 11.89 -24.34 -8.93
N GLY A 237 12.16 -23.09 -9.32
CA GLY A 237 11.32 -22.29 -10.21
C GLY A 237 11.36 -20.80 -9.88
N TRP A 238 10.94 -19.96 -10.83
CA TRP A 238 10.82 -18.49 -10.65
C TRP A 238 9.54 -18.08 -9.91
N TRP A 239 8.62 -19.02 -9.72
CA TRP A 239 7.35 -18.83 -9.05
C TRP A 239 6.92 -20.13 -8.36
N PHE A 240 6.56 -20.02 -7.09
CA PHE A 240 5.91 -21.07 -6.32
C PHE A 240 4.47 -20.70 -6.05
N TRP A 241 3.61 -21.68 -5.80
CA TRP A 241 2.24 -21.41 -5.37
C TRP A 241 2.21 -21.04 -3.86
N ASP A 242 2.99 -20.01 -3.51
CA ASP A 242 3.19 -19.52 -2.16
C ASP A 242 2.31 -18.28 -1.90
N PRO A 243 1.68 -18.16 -0.71
CA PRO A 243 0.80 -17.04 -0.40
C PRO A 243 1.43 -15.64 -0.50
N VAL A 244 2.72 -15.47 -0.20
CA VAL A 244 3.40 -14.17 -0.26
C VAL A 244 3.67 -13.79 -1.72
N GLU A 245 4.11 -14.74 -2.54
CA GLU A 245 4.26 -14.52 -3.98
C GLU A 245 2.90 -14.17 -4.61
N ASN A 246 1.89 -15.02 -4.42
CA ASN A 246 0.54 -14.82 -4.96
C ASN A 246 -0.12 -13.52 -4.47
N ALA A 247 0.14 -13.11 -3.21
CA ALA A 247 -0.32 -11.85 -2.69
C ALA A 247 0.08 -10.68 -3.59
N SER A 248 1.30 -10.69 -4.14
CA SER A 248 1.82 -9.64 -5.02
C SER A 248 1.32 -9.71 -6.45
N PHE A 249 1.03 -10.92 -6.93
CA PHE A 249 0.54 -11.14 -8.29
C PHE A 249 -0.92 -10.73 -8.49
N MET A 250 -1.77 -10.93 -7.47
CA MET A 250 -3.18 -10.54 -7.51
C MET A 250 -3.41 -9.04 -7.83
N PRO A 251 -2.80 -8.07 -7.12
CA PRO A 251 -2.90 -6.66 -7.47
C PRO A 251 -2.19 -6.34 -8.80
N TRP A 252 -1.19 -7.11 -9.23
CA TRP A 252 -0.57 -6.93 -10.55
C TRP A 252 -1.55 -7.28 -11.69
N LEU A 253 -2.27 -8.41 -11.60
CA LEU A 253 -3.29 -8.80 -12.58
C LEU A 253 -4.41 -7.74 -12.65
N THR A 254 -4.93 -7.34 -11.49
CA THR A 254 -5.98 -6.33 -11.40
C THR A 254 -5.50 -4.96 -11.89
N GLY A 255 -4.28 -4.58 -11.54
CA GLY A 255 -3.63 -3.35 -11.99
C GLY A 255 -3.42 -3.32 -13.50
N THR A 256 -3.05 -4.46 -14.10
CA THR A 256 -2.96 -4.61 -15.55
C THR A 256 -4.32 -4.38 -16.20
N ALA A 257 -5.39 -4.99 -15.68
CA ALA A 257 -6.76 -4.74 -16.16
C ALA A 257 -7.15 -3.26 -15.99
N LEU A 258 -6.79 -2.66 -14.85
CA LEU A 258 -7.07 -1.26 -14.53
C LEU A 258 -6.41 -0.29 -15.52
N ILE A 259 -5.15 -0.50 -15.90
CA ILE A 259 -4.45 0.37 -16.87
C ILE A 259 -5.16 0.36 -18.23
N HIS A 260 -5.57 -0.81 -18.70
CA HIS A 260 -6.33 -0.94 -19.94
C HIS A 260 -7.71 -0.30 -19.82
N SER A 261 -8.41 -0.53 -18.71
CA SER A 261 -9.72 0.08 -18.44
C SER A 261 -9.66 1.61 -18.36
N LEU A 262 -8.63 2.17 -17.70
CA LEU A 262 -8.39 3.61 -17.61
C LEU A 262 -8.19 4.22 -19.00
N ALA A 263 -7.45 3.54 -19.89
CA ALA A 263 -7.24 4.02 -21.26
C ALA A 263 -8.55 4.11 -22.06
N VAL A 264 -9.45 3.14 -21.90
CA VAL A 264 -10.77 3.15 -22.56
C VAL A 264 -11.68 4.21 -21.94
N THR A 265 -11.71 4.32 -20.60
CA THR A 265 -12.52 5.34 -19.92
C THR A 265 -12.09 6.75 -20.28
N GLU A 266 -10.78 7.00 -20.37
CA GLU A 266 -10.24 8.29 -20.78
C GLU A 266 -10.61 8.64 -22.23
N LYS A 267 -10.39 7.72 -23.18
CA LYS A 267 -10.51 8.02 -24.62
C LYS A 267 -11.94 7.92 -25.16
N ARG A 268 -12.78 7.06 -24.56
CA ARG A 268 -14.12 6.72 -25.08
C ARG A 268 -15.24 6.97 -24.08
N GLY A 269 -14.93 7.24 -22.82
CA GLY A 269 -15.94 7.37 -21.77
C GLY A 269 -16.70 6.07 -21.46
N ALA A 270 -16.24 4.92 -21.96
CA ALA A 270 -16.78 3.60 -21.65
C ALA A 270 -16.10 2.99 -20.40
N PHE A 271 -16.66 1.89 -19.88
CA PHE A 271 -16.13 1.15 -18.71
C PHE A 271 -16.05 1.92 -17.39
N LYS A 272 -16.75 3.05 -17.23
CA LYS A 272 -16.63 3.91 -16.03
C LYS A 272 -16.79 3.13 -14.72
N SER A 273 -17.87 2.38 -14.55
CA SER A 273 -18.12 1.58 -13.35
C SER A 273 -17.07 0.48 -13.16
N TRP A 274 -16.68 -0.17 -14.26
CA TRP A 274 -15.68 -1.24 -14.26
C TRP A 274 -14.30 -0.73 -13.84
N THR A 275 -13.87 0.42 -14.37
CA THR A 275 -12.61 1.07 -14.01
C THR A 275 -12.57 1.48 -12.53
N VAL A 276 -13.68 1.99 -11.99
CA VAL A 276 -13.78 2.29 -10.55
C VAL A 276 -13.67 1.02 -9.71
N LEU A 277 -14.39 -0.04 -10.08
CA LEU A 277 -14.34 -1.31 -9.36
C LEU A 277 -12.92 -1.90 -9.39
N LEU A 278 -12.25 -1.91 -10.54
CA LEU A 278 -10.86 -2.37 -10.66
C LEU A 278 -9.90 -1.55 -9.79
N ALA A 279 -10.09 -0.24 -9.67
CA ALA A 279 -9.28 0.60 -8.78
C ALA A 279 -9.49 0.26 -7.30
N ILE A 280 -10.74 -0.01 -6.91
CA ILE A 280 -11.07 -0.47 -5.57
C ILE A 280 -10.43 -1.83 -5.30
N VAL A 281 -10.64 -2.80 -6.19
CA VAL A 281 -10.13 -4.17 -6.05
C VAL A 281 -8.60 -4.21 -6.04
N ALA A 282 -7.89 -3.47 -6.90
CA ALA A 282 -6.43 -3.48 -6.96
C ALA A 282 -5.78 -3.07 -5.63
N PHE A 283 -6.25 -1.98 -5.02
CA PHE A 283 -5.76 -1.57 -3.70
C PHE A 283 -6.25 -2.49 -2.57
N SER A 284 -7.47 -3.00 -2.69
CA SER A 284 -8.02 -3.98 -1.73
C SER A 284 -7.18 -5.26 -1.67
N LEU A 285 -6.73 -5.76 -2.82
CA LEU A 285 -5.82 -6.91 -2.91
C LEU A 285 -4.43 -6.59 -2.34
N SER A 286 -3.98 -5.34 -2.44
CA SER A 286 -2.74 -4.89 -1.80
C SER A 286 -2.85 -4.91 -0.27
N LEU A 287 -4.00 -4.53 0.29
CA LEU A 287 -4.29 -4.66 1.72
C LEU A 287 -4.47 -6.13 2.13
N LEU A 288 -5.17 -6.93 1.32
CA LEU A 288 -5.30 -8.37 1.54
C LEU A 288 -3.94 -9.05 1.58
N GLY A 289 -3.03 -8.71 0.67
CA GLY A 289 -1.67 -9.23 0.69
C GLY A 289 -0.96 -8.90 2.01
N THR A 290 -1.11 -7.67 2.51
CA THR A 290 -0.56 -7.29 3.83
C THR A 290 -1.12 -8.19 4.94
N PHE A 291 -2.43 -8.47 4.94
CA PHE A 291 -3.04 -9.40 5.87
C PHE A 291 -2.48 -10.82 5.74
N LEU A 292 -2.40 -11.38 4.52
CA LEU A 292 -1.94 -12.75 4.29
C LEU A 292 -0.49 -12.96 4.76
N VAL A 293 0.40 -12.01 4.45
CA VAL A 293 1.84 -12.12 4.80
C VAL A 293 2.10 -11.93 6.31
N ARG A 294 1.21 -11.23 7.03
CA ARG A 294 1.49 -10.76 8.39
C ARG A 294 0.61 -11.37 9.49
N SER A 295 -0.55 -11.91 9.15
CA SER A 295 -1.48 -12.51 10.11
C SER A 295 -1.05 -13.89 10.61
N GLY A 296 -0.22 -14.61 9.85
CA GLY A 296 0.09 -16.02 10.13
C GLY A 296 -1.07 -16.98 9.84
N VAL A 297 -2.13 -16.51 9.16
CA VAL A 297 -3.31 -17.34 8.83
C VAL A 297 -2.99 -18.41 7.78
N LEU A 298 -1.98 -18.18 6.94
CA LEU A 298 -1.45 -19.13 5.97
C LEU A 298 0.02 -19.40 6.29
N THR A 299 0.46 -20.64 6.08
CA THR A 299 1.88 -21.00 6.09
C THR A 299 2.53 -20.54 4.80
N SER A 300 3.71 -19.93 4.90
CA SER A 300 4.49 -19.48 3.75
C SER A 300 5.98 -19.54 4.07
N VAL A 301 6.78 -19.92 3.07
CA VAL A 301 8.25 -19.94 3.18
C VAL A 301 8.86 -18.53 3.15
N HIS A 302 8.08 -17.53 2.70
CA HIS A 302 8.47 -16.13 2.63
C HIS A 302 7.89 -15.27 3.77
N ALA A 303 7.18 -15.89 4.73
CA ALA A 303 6.64 -15.20 5.89
C ALA A 303 7.63 -15.25 7.06
N PHE A 304 8.37 -14.16 7.25
CA PHE A 304 9.40 -14.07 8.30
C PHE A 304 8.94 -13.42 9.61
N ALA A 305 7.74 -12.82 9.63
CA ALA A 305 7.22 -12.17 10.83
C ALA A 305 5.67 -12.18 10.86
N THR A 306 5.11 -13.10 11.64
CA THR A 306 3.68 -13.34 11.81
C THR A 306 3.25 -13.18 13.26
N ASP A 307 2.09 -12.56 13.48
CA ASP A 307 1.48 -12.43 14.81
C ASP A 307 -0.05 -12.40 14.67
N PRO A 308 -0.77 -13.43 15.17
CA PRO A 308 -2.22 -13.53 15.05
C PRO A 308 -2.97 -12.34 15.67
N THR A 309 -2.45 -11.74 16.75
CA THR A 309 -3.10 -10.61 17.43
C THR A 309 -3.10 -9.37 16.53
N ARG A 310 -2.00 -9.16 15.80
CA ARG A 310 -1.85 -8.09 14.80
C ARG A 310 -2.71 -8.34 13.57
N GLY A 311 -2.89 -9.61 13.21
CA GLY A 311 -3.79 -10.05 12.14
C GLY A 311 -5.22 -9.54 12.31
N VAL A 312 -5.75 -9.51 13.55
CA VAL A 312 -7.10 -9.02 13.84
C VAL A 312 -7.25 -7.53 13.51
N PHE A 313 -6.26 -6.71 13.85
CA PHE A 313 -6.27 -5.28 13.51
C PHE A 313 -6.30 -5.08 11.99
N ILE A 314 -5.41 -5.77 11.26
CA ILE A 314 -5.33 -5.64 9.80
C ILE A 314 -6.65 -6.12 9.16
N LEU A 315 -7.26 -7.19 9.67
CA LEU A 315 -8.54 -7.68 9.19
C LEU A 315 -9.66 -6.66 9.41
N ALA A 316 -9.76 -6.05 10.60
CA ALA A 316 -10.74 -5.00 10.88
C ALA A 316 -10.53 -3.79 9.95
N PHE A 317 -9.27 -3.38 9.75
CA PHE A 317 -8.93 -2.30 8.83
C PHE A 317 -9.30 -2.63 7.38
N LEU A 318 -9.06 -3.86 6.95
CA LEU A 318 -9.44 -4.36 5.62
C LEU A 318 -10.95 -4.35 5.43
N VAL A 319 -11.74 -4.81 6.42
CA VAL A 319 -13.21 -4.75 6.40
C VAL A 319 -13.70 -3.31 6.27
N ILE A 320 -13.10 -2.37 7.01
CA ILE A 320 -13.50 -0.95 6.95
C ILE A 320 -13.19 -0.35 5.57
N VAL A 321 -11.98 -0.55 5.05
CA VAL A 321 -11.56 0.06 3.77
C VAL A 321 -12.28 -0.58 2.58
N ILE A 322 -12.31 -1.91 2.50
CA ILE A 322 -12.94 -2.63 1.40
C ILE A 322 -14.47 -2.50 1.52
N GLY A 323 -15.04 -2.79 2.68
CA GLY A 323 -16.47 -2.70 2.91
C GLY A 323 -16.99 -1.28 2.67
N GLY A 324 -16.34 -0.26 3.24
CA GLY A 324 -16.72 1.13 3.05
C GLY A 324 -16.63 1.59 1.59
N SER A 325 -15.58 1.20 0.86
CA SER A 325 -15.43 1.55 -0.55
C SER A 325 -16.44 0.85 -1.46
N LEU A 326 -16.72 -0.43 -1.23
CA LEU A 326 -17.72 -1.19 -1.99
C LEU A 326 -19.15 -0.74 -1.69
N ILE A 327 -19.46 -0.42 -0.43
CA ILE A 327 -20.76 0.17 -0.05
C ILE A 327 -20.95 1.53 -0.74
N LEU A 328 -19.92 2.39 -0.72
CA LEU A 328 -19.97 3.67 -1.42
C LEU A 328 -20.14 3.47 -2.94
N PHE A 329 -19.43 2.51 -3.53
CA PHE A 329 -19.58 2.15 -4.94
C PHE A 329 -21.02 1.70 -5.25
N ALA A 330 -21.58 0.78 -4.46
CA ALA A 330 -22.95 0.28 -4.62
C ALA A 330 -23.98 1.43 -4.48
N TYR A 331 -23.82 2.28 -3.48
CA TYR A 331 -24.70 3.45 -3.26
C TYR A 331 -24.66 4.45 -4.43
N ARG A 332 -23.51 4.56 -5.11
CA ARG A 332 -23.33 5.45 -6.27
C ARG A 332 -23.54 4.76 -7.61
N ALA A 333 -23.69 3.42 -7.65
CA ALA A 333 -23.74 2.60 -8.86
C ALA A 333 -24.76 3.11 -9.88
N GLY A 334 -25.99 3.44 -9.45
CA GLY A 334 -27.05 3.95 -10.32
C GLY A 334 -26.77 5.34 -10.91
N LYS A 335 -25.84 6.10 -10.33
CA LYS A 335 -25.37 7.40 -10.86
C LYS A 335 -24.13 7.25 -11.74
N VAL A 336 -23.51 6.07 -11.77
CA VAL A 336 -22.40 5.78 -12.66
C VAL A 336 -22.99 5.37 -14.00
N GLY A 337 -23.05 6.33 -14.94
CA GLY A 337 -23.60 6.05 -16.27
C GLY A 337 -22.91 4.86 -16.93
N LEU A 338 -23.69 4.08 -17.70
CA LEU A 338 -23.26 2.84 -18.39
C LEU A 338 -22.04 3.04 -19.32
N GLY A 339 -21.72 4.29 -19.69
CA GLY A 339 -20.61 4.65 -20.55
C GLY A 339 -21.02 4.72 -22.03
N GLY A 340 -20.05 4.97 -22.90
CA GLY A 340 -20.28 4.96 -24.36
C GLY A 340 -20.49 3.54 -24.90
N ALA A 341 -21.38 3.40 -25.89
CA ALA A 341 -21.60 2.14 -26.60
C ALA A 341 -20.39 1.80 -27.51
N PHE A 342 -20.11 0.51 -27.68
CA PHE A 342 -19.10 -0.01 -28.59
C PHE A 342 -19.63 -1.29 -29.26
N GLY A 343 -19.18 -1.56 -30.49
CA GLY A 343 -19.61 -2.72 -31.26
C GLY A 343 -19.07 -4.03 -30.71
N THR A 344 -19.75 -5.15 -30.99
CA THR A 344 -19.40 -6.49 -30.49
C THR A 344 -17.98 -6.93 -30.88
N VAL A 345 -17.55 -6.64 -32.11
CA VAL A 345 -16.17 -6.82 -32.58
C VAL A 345 -15.53 -5.45 -32.75
N SER A 346 -14.75 -5.03 -31.75
CA SER A 346 -14.09 -3.73 -31.72
C SER A 346 -12.82 -3.78 -30.87
N ARG A 347 -11.99 -2.72 -30.92
CA ARG A 347 -10.82 -2.60 -30.03
C ARG A 347 -11.25 -2.57 -28.56
N GLU A 348 -12.36 -1.91 -28.28
CA GLU A 348 -12.97 -1.82 -26.96
C GLU A 348 -13.45 -3.20 -26.47
N SER A 349 -14.06 -4.02 -27.33
CA SER A 349 -14.44 -5.39 -26.98
C SER A 349 -13.24 -6.30 -26.71
N MET A 350 -12.16 -6.17 -27.49
CA MET A 350 -10.92 -6.92 -27.22
C MET A 350 -10.29 -6.52 -25.89
N LEU A 351 -10.32 -5.21 -25.54
CA LEU A 351 -9.86 -4.73 -24.24
C LEU A 351 -10.76 -5.21 -23.09
N LEU A 352 -12.06 -5.32 -23.30
CA LEU A 352 -12.98 -5.92 -22.33
C LEU A 352 -12.69 -7.41 -22.13
N ALA A 353 -12.51 -8.17 -23.22
CA ALA A 353 -12.16 -9.59 -23.15
C ALA A 353 -10.85 -9.82 -22.40
N ASN A 354 -9.83 -8.99 -22.66
CA ASN A 354 -8.58 -9.01 -21.91
C ASN A 354 -8.80 -8.74 -20.40
N ASN A 355 -9.61 -7.74 -20.06
CA ASN A 355 -9.94 -7.48 -18.65
C ASN A 355 -10.65 -8.65 -17.99
N ILE A 356 -11.60 -9.29 -18.68
CA ILE A 356 -12.30 -10.47 -18.16
C ILE A 356 -11.30 -11.61 -17.94
N LEU A 357 -10.40 -11.88 -18.91
CA LEU A 357 -9.37 -12.89 -18.78
C LEU A 357 -8.48 -12.65 -17.55
N LEU A 358 -8.02 -11.40 -17.35
CA LEU A 358 -7.19 -11.03 -16.20
C LEU A 358 -7.95 -11.18 -14.86
N VAL A 359 -9.24 -10.85 -14.82
CA VAL A 359 -10.07 -11.03 -13.61
C VAL A 359 -10.35 -12.51 -13.33
N VAL A 360 -10.54 -13.33 -14.36
CA VAL A 360 -10.66 -14.79 -14.20
C VAL A 360 -9.35 -15.37 -13.68
N ALA A 361 -8.21 -14.99 -14.24
CA ALA A 361 -6.89 -15.40 -13.75
C ALA A 361 -6.67 -14.98 -12.29
N LEU A 362 -7.04 -13.75 -11.93
CA LEU A 362 -7.04 -13.26 -10.56
C LEU A 362 -7.90 -14.16 -9.65
N ALA A 363 -9.13 -14.46 -10.06
CA ALA A 363 -10.04 -15.29 -9.27
C ALA A 363 -9.47 -16.70 -9.07
N SER A 364 -8.83 -17.28 -10.07
CA SER A 364 -8.14 -18.58 -9.97
C SER A 364 -6.97 -18.53 -8.97
N VAL A 365 -6.12 -17.51 -9.05
CA VAL A 365 -4.98 -17.33 -8.11
C VAL A 365 -5.49 -17.11 -6.69
N MET A 366 -6.49 -16.23 -6.52
CA MET A 366 -7.08 -15.94 -5.22
C MET A 366 -7.74 -17.17 -4.62
N LEU A 367 -8.51 -17.93 -5.40
CA LEU A 367 -9.11 -19.19 -4.97
C LEU A 367 -8.03 -20.16 -4.52
N GLY A 368 -7.01 -20.42 -5.36
CA GLY A 368 -5.94 -21.35 -5.01
C GLY A 368 -5.09 -20.89 -3.83
N THR A 369 -4.99 -19.59 -3.55
CA THR A 369 -4.24 -19.04 -2.41
C THR A 369 -5.04 -19.18 -1.11
N LEU A 370 -6.36 -18.95 -1.16
CA LEU A 370 -7.22 -18.96 0.02
C LEU A 370 -7.82 -20.34 0.31
N TYR A 371 -7.82 -21.26 -0.65
CA TYR A 371 -8.42 -22.60 -0.53
C TYR A 371 -7.98 -23.36 0.72
N PRO A 372 -6.69 -23.34 1.14
CA PRO A 372 -6.26 -24.04 2.36
C PRO A 372 -6.92 -23.54 3.65
N LEU A 373 -7.51 -22.34 3.68
CA LEU A 373 -8.23 -21.82 4.87
C LEU A 373 -9.59 -22.48 5.10
N PHE A 374 -10.10 -23.21 4.10
CA PHE A 374 -11.41 -23.85 4.13
C PHE A 374 -11.33 -25.37 4.27
N LEU A 375 -10.12 -25.93 4.30
CA LEU A 375 -9.83 -27.33 4.59
C LEU A 375 -9.56 -27.47 6.10
#